data_AF-A0A1X2EUK2-F1
#
_entry.id   AF-A0A1X2EUK2-F1
#
_cell.length_a   1.000
_cell.length_b   1.000
_cell.length_c   1.000
_cell.angle_alpha   90.00
_cell.angle_beta   90.00
_cell.angle_gamma   90.00
#
_symmetry.space_group_name_H-M   'P 1'
#
loop_
_entity.id
_entity.type
_entity.pdbx_description
1 polymer ?
#
loop_
_entity_poly.entity_id
_entity_poly.type
_entity_poly.pdbx_seq_one_letter_code
_entity_poly.pdbx_strand_id
1 'polypeptide(L)'
;MAKSTKLNEAMDANDELAEAEIRYRLLAETFEDMPQLRANLNSQLERAKAEIVRLRALKKKPDAADGGSKVVAFDAARFRKSEPDVG
;
A
#
# COMPACT_ATOMS: atom_id res chain seq x y z
N MET A 1 -14.31 0.98 -6.36
CA MET A 1 -13.42 0.08 -7.12
C MET A 1 -13.43 0.56 -8.55
N ALA A 2 -12.27 0.60 -9.22
CA ALA A 2 -12.20 1.02 -10.61
C ALA A 2 -13.11 0.14 -11.48
N LYS A 3 -13.83 0.76 -12.41
CA LYS A 3 -14.92 0.14 -13.19
C LYS A 3 -14.43 -0.64 -14.41
N SER A 4 -13.15 -0.60 -14.72
CA SER A 4 -12.61 -1.22 -15.93
C SER A 4 -12.66 -2.74 -15.81
N THR A 5 -13.37 -3.39 -16.71
CA THR A 5 -13.46 -4.86 -16.78
C THR A 5 -12.34 -5.44 -17.64
N LYS A 6 -11.72 -4.62 -18.51
CA LYS A 6 -10.65 -5.03 -19.41
C LYS A 6 -9.35 -4.29 -19.12
N LEU A 7 -8.23 -4.96 -19.38
CA LEU A 7 -6.90 -4.41 -19.17
C LEU A 7 -6.66 -3.12 -19.97
N ASN A 8 -6.99 -3.13 -21.27
CA ASN A 8 -6.80 -1.97 -22.15
C ASN A 8 -7.59 -0.74 -21.66
N GLU A 9 -8.81 -0.93 -21.15
CA GLU A 9 -9.61 0.17 -20.61
C GLU A 9 -8.96 0.80 -19.37
N ALA A 10 -8.30 0.00 -18.53
CA ALA A 10 -7.54 0.51 -17.39
C ALA A 10 -6.29 1.28 -17.83
N MET A 11 -5.60 0.79 -18.86
CA MET A 11 -4.42 1.45 -19.44
C MET A 11 -4.80 2.79 -20.09
N ASP A 12 -5.86 2.82 -20.91
CA ASP A 12 -6.37 4.03 -21.55
C ASP A 12 -6.80 5.09 -20.52
N ALA A 13 -7.37 4.64 -19.40
CA ALA A 13 -7.76 5.51 -18.29
C ALA A 13 -6.59 5.90 -17.36
N ASN A 14 -5.38 5.37 -17.58
CA ASN A 14 -4.21 5.52 -16.69
C ASN A 14 -4.53 5.13 -15.22
N ASP A 15 -5.42 4.15 -14.99
CA ASP A 15 -5.70 3.63 -13.65
C ASP A 15 -4.77 2.48 -13.32
N GLU A 16 -3.55 2.82 -12.87
CA GLU A 16 -2.49 1.86 -12.53
C GLU A 16 -2.95 0.79 -11.54
N LEU A 17 -3.82 1.14 -10.57
CA LEU A 17 -4.33 0.16 -9.61
C LEU A 17 -5.26 -0.84 -10.29
N ALA A 18 -6.15 -0.36 -11.15
CA ALA A 18 -7.05 -1.22 -11.91
C ALA A 18 -6.25 -2.15 -12.83
N GLU A 19 -5.23 -1.62 -13.50
CA GLU A 19 -4.36 -2.40 -14.38
C GLU A 19 -3.65 -3.53 -13.61
N ALA A 20 -3.06 -3.22 -12.45
CA ALA A 20 -2.38 -4.20 -11.62
C ALA A 20 -3.35 -5.29 -11.08
N GLU A 21 -4.57 -4.90 -10.67
CA GLU A 21 -5.60 -5.83 -10.22
C GLU A 21 -6.08 -6.76 -11.35
N ILE A 22 -6.23 -6.25 -12.57
CA ILE A 22 -6.60 -7.05 -13.74
C ILE A 22 -5.46 -8.00 -14.15
N ARG A 23 -4.20 -7.52 -14.17
CA ARG A 23 -3.02 -8.37 -14.44
C ARG A 23 -2.92 -9.53 -13.46
N TYR A 24 -3.11 -9.26 -12.17
CA TYR A 24 -3.12 -10.29 -11.13
C TYR A 24 -4.20 -11.35 -11.40
N ARG A 25 -5.42 -10.91 -11.73
CA ARG A 25 -6.54 -11.81 -12.00
C ARG A 25 -6.29 -12.71 -13.20
N LEU A 26 -5.82 -12.13 -14.32
CA LEU A 26 -5.49 -12.88 -15.53
C LEU A 26 -4.40 -13.93 -15.27
N LEU A 27 -3.37 -13.60 -14.48
CA LEU A 27 -2.35 -14.57 -14.08
C LEU A 27 -2.92 -15.69 -13.20
N ALA A 28 -3.80 -15.36 -12.25
CA ALA A 28 -4.45 -16.36 -11.40
C ALA A 28 -5.33 -17.31 -12.21
N GLU A 29 -6.17 -16.80 -13.10
CA GLU A 29 -7.00 -17.59 -14.02
C GLU A 29 -6.12 -18.48 -14.92
N THR A 30 -5.05 -17.92 -15.49
CA THR A 30 -4.07 -18.68 -16.30
C THR A 30 -3.45 -19.83 -15.50
N PHE A 31 -3.24 -19.66 -14.20
CA PHE A 31 -2.67 -20.70 -13.34
C PHE A 31 -3.67 -21.75 -12.86
N GLU A 32 -4.96 -21.47 -12.98
CA GLU A 32 -6.02 -22.47 -12.81
C GLU A 32 -6.11 -23.33 -14.08
N ASP A 33 -6.08 -22.69 -15.26
CA ASP A 33 -6.16 -23.38 -16.55
C ASP A 33 -4.86 -24.11 -16.92
N MET A 34 -3.71 -23.52 -16.60
CA MET A 34 -2.37 -23.99 -16.99
C MET A 34 -1.40 -23.97 -15.79
N PRO A 35 -1.56 -24.89 -14.82
CA PRO A 35 -0.77 -24.89 -13.58
C PRO A 35 0.74 -25.05 -13.83
N GLN A 36 1.15 -25.67 -14.94
CA GLN A 36 2.55 -25.82 -15.34
C GLN A 36 3.26 -24.47 -15.55
N LEU A 37 2.52 -23.40 -15.87
CA LEU A 37 3.09 -22.07 -16.07
C LEU A 37 3.49 -21.38 -14.76
N ARG A 38 3.02 -21.88 -13.60
CA ARG A 38 3.36 -21.31 -12.29
C ARG A 38 4.87 -21.25 -12.07
N ALA A 39 5.61 -22.29 -12.45
CA ALA A 39 7.06 -22.34 -12.27
C ALA A 39 7.78 -21.16 -12.97
N ASN A 40 7.28 -20.72 -14.13
CA ASN A 40 7.89 -19.64 -14.90
C ASN A 40 7.34 -18.25 -14.56
N LEU A 41 6.05 -18.17 -14.24
CA LEU A 41 5.33 -16.89 -14.13
C LEU A 41 5.01 -16.49 -12.68
N ASN A 42 5.34 -17.29 -11.67
CA ASN A 42 5.06 -16.96 -10.26
C ASN A 42 5.69 -15.62 -9.84
N SER A 43 6.87 -15.28 -10.37
CA SER A 43 7.51 -13.98 -10.11
C SER A 43 6.66 -12.79 -10.59
N GLN A 44 5.91 -12.94 -11.68
CA GLN A 44 5.02 -11.91 -12.20
C GLN A 44 3.78 -11.76 -11.31
N LEU A 45 3.25 -12.87 -10.79
CA LEU A 45 2.13 -12.86 -9.85
C LEU A 45 2.50 -12.13 -8.56
N GLU A 46 3.65 -12.46 -7.97
CA GLU A 46 4.12 -11.81 -6.74
C GLU A 46 4.43 -10.33 -6.96
N ARG A 47 5.00 -9.97 -8.13
CA ARG A 47 5.17 -8.55 -8.51
C ARG A 47 3.84 -7.82 -8.57
N ALA A 48 2.82 -8.40 -9.21
CA ALA A 48 1.49 -7.79 -9.30
C ALA A 48 0.86 -7.62 -7.90
N LYS A 49 0.98 -8.60 -7.00
CA LYS A 49 0.52 -8.46 -5.61
C LYS A 49 1.21 -7.31 -4.88
N ALA A 50 2.54 -7.22 -4.99
CA ALA A 50 3.31 -6.15 -4.35
C ALA A 50 2.92 -4.77 -4.88
N GLU A 51 2.70 -4.65 -6.19
CA GLU A 51 2.25 -3.44 -6.86
C GLU A 51 0.85 -3.01 -6.39
N ILE A 52 -0.10 -3.95 -6.30
CA ILE A 52 -1.45 -3.69 -5.76
C ILE A 52 -1.37 -3.15 -4.33
N VAL A 53 -0.57 -3.76 -3.47
CA VAL A 53 -0.41 -3.30 -2.07
C VAL A 53 0.14 -1.88 -2.03
N ARG A 54 1.19 -1.60 -2.81
CA ARG A 54 1.80 -0.27 -2.91
C ARG A 54 0.80 0.77 -3.43
N LEU A 55 0.11 0.50 -4.52
CA LEU A 55 -0.84 1.42 -5.15
C LEU A 55 -2.06 1.68 -4.26
N ARG A 56 -2.55 0.66 -3.54
CA ARG A 56 -3.59 0.83 -2.52
C ARG A 56 -3.12 1.72 -1.38
N ALA A 57 -1.88 1.57 -0.92
CA ALA A 57 -1.33 2.44 0.12
C ALA A 57 -1.19 3.90 -0.37
N LEU A 58 -0.81 4.11 -1.64
CA LEU A 58 -0.73 5.43 -2.26
C LEU A 58 -2.12 6.06 -2.43
N LYS A 59 -3.12 5.32 -2.94
CA LYS A 59 -4.52 5.79 -3.04
C LYS A 59 -5.15 6.08 -1.66
N LYS A 60 -4.69 5.41 -0.59
CA LYS A 60 -5.13 5.63 0.80
C LYS A 60 -4.44 6.78 1.52
N LYS A 61 -3.45 7.45 0.95
CA LYS A 61 -2.96 8.73 1.48
C LYS A 61 -3.80 9.87 0.87
N PRO A 62 -4.88 10.34 1.52
CA PRO A 62 -5.18 11.76 1.44
C PRO A 62 -4.05 12.48 2.17
N ASP A 63 -3.58 13.61 1.63
CA ASP A 63 -2.63 14.54 2.25
C ASP A 63 -2.03 14.11 3.59
N ALA A 64 -0.91 13.40 3.56
CA ALA A 64 -0.01 13.37 4.71
C ALA A 64 0.81 14.68 4.77
N ALA A 65 0.17 15.81 4.46
CA ALA A 65 0.67 17.17 4.68
C ALA A 65 0.11 17.77 5.98
N ASP A 66 -0.89 17.17 6.63
CA ASP A 66 -1.48 17.73 7.87
C ASP A 66 -1.61 16.70 9.02
N GLY A 67 -0.67 15.77 9.09
CA GLY A 67 -0.54 14.83 10.20
C GLY A 67 0.74 15.07 10.96
N GLY A 68 0.96 16.31 11.42
CA GLY A 68 2.13 16.70 12.21
C GLY A 68 2.41 15.66 13.28
N SER A 69 3.51 14.93 13.13
CA SER A 69 4.19 14.30 14.25
C SER A 69 4.29 15.41 15.30
N LYS A 70 3.50 15.31 16.37
CA LYS A 70 3.49 16.31 17.42
C LYS A 70 4.86 16.24 18.08
N VAL A 71 5.80 17.02 17.57
CA VAL A 71 7.10 17.24 18.18
C VAL A 71 6.79 17.98 19.45
N VAL A 72 6.67 17.22 20.54
CA VAL A 72 6.53 17.81 21.87
C VAL A 72 7.90 18.40 22.19
N ALA A 73 7.94 19.72 22.40
CA ALA A 73 9.17 20.39 22.81
C ALA A 73 9.69 19.74 24.11
N PHE A 74 11.02 19.54 24.17
CA PHE A 74 11.67 19.01 25.36
C PHE A 74 11.40 19.93 26.55
N ASP A 75 10.74 19.40 27.58
CA ASP A 75 10.45 20.11 28.82
C ASP A 75 11.30 19.53 29.96
N ALA A 76 12.39 20.22 30.28
CA ALA A 76 13.32 19.84 31.35
C ALA A 76 12.68 19.91 32.74
N ALA A 77 11.60 20.68 32.93
CA ALA A 77 10.93 20.79 34.23
C ALA A 77 10.25 19.48 34.65
N ARG A 78 9.85 18.64 33.68
CA ARG A 78 9.27 17.32 33.93
C ARG A 78 10.23 16.31 34.53
N PHE A 79 11.53 16.54 34.39
CA PHE A 79 12.58 15.64 34.86
C PHE A 79 13.31 16.16 36.10
N ARG A 80 12.86 17.29 36.67
CA ARG A 80 13.40 17.75 37.94
C ARG A 80 12.83 16.90 39.08
N LYS A 81 13.75 16.42 39.93
CA LYS A 81 13.42 15.76 41.19
C LYS A 81 12.63 16.73 42.04
N SER A 82 11.37 16.43 42.32
CA SER A 82 10.58 17.14 43.32
C SER A 82 11.29 16.97 44.65
N GLU A 83 11.74 18.07 45.26
CA GLU A 83 12.17 18.00 46.66
C GLU A 83 10.94 17.61 47.49
N PRO A 84 11.02 16.57 48.32
CA PRO A 84 9.93 16.28 49.24
C PRO A 84 9.82 17.45 50.23
N ASP A 85 8.60 17.95 50.37
CA ASP A 85 8.22 18.92 51.39
C ASP A 85 8.59 18.33 52.78
N VAL A 86 9.59 18.93 53.43
CA VAL A 86 9.97 18.57 54.80
C VAL A 86 9.28 19.56 55.74
N GLY A 87 8.07 19.20 56.15
CA GLY A 87 7.36 19.81 57.27
C GLY A 87 7.82 19.24 58.62
#